data_AF-C5B6G6-F1
#
_entry.id   AF-C5B6G6-F1
#
_cell.length_a   1.000
_cell.length_b   1.000
_cell.length_c   1.000
_cell.angle_alpha   90.00
_cell.angle_beta   90.00
_cell.angle_gamma   90.00
#
_symmetry.space_group_name_H-M   'P 1'
#
loop_
_entity.id
_entity.type
_entity.pdbx_description
1 polymer ?
#
loop_
_entity_poly.entity_id
_entity_poly.type
_entity_poly.pdbx_seq_one_letter_code
_entity_poly.pdbx_strand_id
1 'polypeptide(L)'
;MTDGISMLGIIQASGSSLALSARGIGPFVLYLGLMVAFVSVHLSIYMKVTAHDELRLIREGNLSAALSTVGAMLGLAVPLTSVVSMTGFLLETVLWAVVALLVQLGAYFAARLVVKDLSARIDRGEIAAGLWVAGVSLTAGLLQAVCMKP
;
A
#
# COMPACT_ATOMS: atom_id res chain seq x y z
N MET A 1 16.19 45.16 28.70
CA MET A 1 15.36 44.31 29.58
C MET A 1 14.31 43.49 28.82
N THR A 2 14.27 43.57 27.48
CA THR A 2 13.30 42.90 26.59
C THR A 2 13.75 41.54 26.03
N ASP A 3 15.04 41.20 26.15
CA ASP A 3 15.62 40.06 25.43
C ASP A 3 15.31 38.70 26.09
N GLY A 4 15.09 38.70 27.40
CA GLY A 4 14.75 37.48 28.16
C GLY A 4 13.33 36.96 27.90
N ILE A 5 12.37 37.85 27.61
CA ILE A 5 10.96 37.48 27.36
C ILE A 5 10.80 36.87 25.95
N SER A 6 11.51 37.41 24.95
CA SER A 6 11.54 36.84 23.60
C SER A 6 12.24 35.48 23.55
N MET A 7 13.32 35.29 24.31
CA MET A 7 14.03 34.00 24.38
C MET A 7 13.18 32.92 25.09
N LEU A 8 12.49 33.27 26.19
CA LEU A 8 11.53 32.38 26.86
C LEU A 8 10.35 32.01 25.95
N GLY A 9 9.84 32.96 25.15
CA GLY A 9 8.80 32.70 24.16
C GLY A 9 9.23 31.72 23.06
N ILE A 10 10.46 31.83 22.55
CA ILE A 10 11.03 30.91 21.55
C ILE A 10 11.26 29.52 22.15
N ILE A 11 11.78 29.42 23.37
CA ILE A 11 12.00 28.13 24.05
C ILE A 11 10.66 27.45 24.36
N GLN A 12 9.65 28.20 24.78
CA GLN A 12 8.31 27.67 25.05
C GLN A 12 7.59 27.27 23.76
N ALA A 13 7.77 28.01 22.65
CA ALA A 13 7.29 27.65 21.32
C ALA A 13 8.00 26.39 20.75
N SER A 14 9.31 26.25 20.98
CA SER A 14 10.08 25.07 20.59
C SER A 14 9.71 23.84 21.44
N GLY A 15 9.52 24.00 22.75
CA GLY A 15 9.07 22.93 23.64
C GLY A 15 7.64 22.45 23.34
N SER A 16 6.74 23.38 23.01
CA SER A 16 5.36 23.05 22.62
C SER A 16 5.27 22.39 21.23
N SER A 17 6.11 22.78 20.26
CA SER A 17 6.17 22.12 18.96
C SER A 17 6.79 20.71 19.01
N LEU A 18 7.79 20.49 19.87
CA LEU A 18 8.31 19.14 20.14
C LEU A 18 7.26 18.27 20.83
N ALA A 19 6.54 18.80 21.81
CA ALA A 19 5.46 18.08 22.49
C ALA A 19 4.30 17.75 21.54
N LEU A 20 3.97 18.64 20.60
CA LEU A 20 2.97 18.41 19.56
C LEU A 20 3.41 17.29 18.61
N SER A 21 4.67 17.29 18.19
CA SER A 21 5.24 16.25 17.33
C SER A 21 5.24 14.88 18.02
N ALA A 22 5.62 14.84 19.30
CA ALA A 22 5.64 13.61 20.10
C ALA A 22 4.24 12.99 20.24
N ARG A 23 3.18 13.81 20.33
CA ARG A 23 1.79 13.34 20.36
C ARG A 23 1.36 12.67 19.04
N GLY A 24 2.01 13.01 17.92
CA GLY A 24 1.74 12.40 16.61
C GLY A 24 2.30 10.99 16.41
N ILE A 25 3.25 10.57 17.26
CA ILE A 25 3.93 9.27 17.10
C ILE A 25 2.96 8.09 17.28
N GLY A 26 2.05 8.18 18.26
CA GLY A 26 1.05 7.13 18.52
C GLY A 26 0.15 6.86 17.30
N PRO A 27 -0.57 7.86 16.79
CA PRO A 27 -1.35 7.74 15.56
C PRO A 27 -0.51 7.29 14.35
N PHE A 28 0.71 7.82 14.19
CA PHE A 28 1.61 7.42 13.11
C PHE A 28 1.90 5.90 13.13
N VAL A 29 2.32 5.35 14.26
CA VAL A 29 2.62 3.90 14.38
C VAL A 29 1.35 3.07 14.16
N LEU A 30 0.20 3.53 14.67
CA LEU A 30 -1.08 2.84 14.50
C LEU A 30 -1.49 2.74 13.03
N TYR A 31 -1.54 3.88 12.31
CA TYR A 31 -1.94 3.90 10.90
C TYR A 31 -0.90 3.20 10.01
N LEU A 32 0.40 3.43 10.24
CA LEU A 32 1.45 2.74 9.49
C LEU A 32 1.36 1.22 9.68
N GLY A 33 1.23 0.76 10.92
CA GLY A 33 1.08 -0.65 11.25
C GLY A 33 -0.16 -1.26 10.60
N LEU A 34 -1.27 -0.54 10.58
CA LEU A 34 -2.50 -0.97 9.91
C LEU A 34 -2.30 -1.10 8.39
N MET A 35 -1.68 -0.11 7.74
CA MET A 35 -1.42 -0.17 6.29
C MET A 35 -0.47 -1.32 5.93
N VAL A 36 0.59 -1.52 6.71
CA VAL A 36 1.51 -2.65 6.55
C VAL A 36 0.79 -3.98 6.72
N ALA A 37 -0.12 -4.09 7.69
CA ALA A 37 -0.93 -5.29 7.88
C ALA A 37 -1.81 -5.58 6.65
N PHE A 38 -2.50 -4.58 6.10
CA PHE A 38 -3.32 -4.75 4.90
C PHE A 38 -2.51 -5.16 3.66
N VAL A 39 -1.35 -4.53 3.43
CA VAL A 39 -0.44 -4.92 2.35
C VAL A 39 0.06 -6.34 2.54
N SER A 40 0.42 -6.72 3.77
CA SER A 40 0.89 -8.08 4.09
C SER A 40 -0.20 -9.13 3.87
N VAL A 41 -1.44 -8.84 4.28
CA VAL A 41 -2.61 -9.70 4.03
C VAL A 41 -2.86 -9.84 2.54
N HIS A 42 -2.84 -8.74 1.79
CA HIS A 42 -3.01 -8.77 0.35
C HIS A 42 -1.95 -9.63 -0.34
N LEU A 43 -0.66 -9.43 -0.04
CA LEU A 43 0.42 -10.25 -0.59
C LEU A 43 0.27 -11.73 -0.23
N SER A 44 -0.11 -12.03 1.01
CA SER A 44 -0.34 -13.41 1.46
C SER A 44 -1.49 -14.09 0.69
N ILE A 45 -2.58 -13.36 0.42
CA ILE A 45 -3.69 -13.87 -0.38
C ILE A 45 -3.28 -13.98 -1.85
N TYR A 46 -2.63 -12.96 -2.39
CA TYR A 46 -2.16 -12.90 -3.77
C TYR A 46 -1.25 -14.10 -4.09
N MET A 47 -0.24 -14.37 -3.27
CA MET A 47 0.66 -15.53 -3.43
C MET A 47 -0.07 -16.88 -3.39
N LYS A 48 -1.09 -17.00 -2.53
CA LYS A 48 -1.93 -18.22 -2.49
C LYS A 48 -2.76 -18.40 -3.75
N VAL A 49 -3.29 -17.31 -4.30
CA VAL A 49 -4.10 -17.31 -5.53
C VAL A 49 -3.23 -17.51 -6.77
N THR A 50 -2.00 -17.01 -6.78
CA THR A 50 -1.06 -17.19 -7.90
C THR A 50 -0.44 -18.59 -7.97
N ALA A 51 -0.65 -19.43 -6.94
CA ALA A 51 -0.28 -20.84 -6.87
C ALA A 51 1.23 -21.13 -7.05
N HIS A 52 2.09 -20.13 -6.86
CA HIS A 52 3.54 -20.24 -6.89
C HIS A 52 4.15 -19.56 -5.67
N ASP A 53 5.30 -20.05 -5.22
CA ASP A 53 6.08 -19.39 -4.18
C ASP A 53 6.83 -18.20 -4.81
N GLU A 54 6.13 -17.08 -5.02
CA GLU A 54 6.69 -15.90 -5.69
C GLU A 54 7.95 -15.39 -4.97
N LEU A 55 8.01 -15.52 -3.64
CA LEU A 55 9.19 -15.21 -2.86
C LEU A 55 10.38 -16.11 -3.25
N ARG A 56 10.15 -17.38 -3.53
CA ARG A 56 11.18 -18.28 -4.07
C ARG A 56 11.61 -17.82 -5.46
N LEU A 57 10.66 -17.54 -6.37
CA LEU A 57 10.96 -17.08 -7.73
C LEU A 57 11.76 -15.76 -7.74
N ILE A 58 11.41 -14.82 -6.88
CA ILE A 58 12.13 -13.56 -6.71
C ILE A 58 13.57 -13.81 -6.22
N ARG A 59 13.75 -14.73 -5.24
CA ARG A 59 15.07 -15.13 -4.75
C ARG A 59 15.92 -15.84 -5.81
N GLU A 60 15.26 -16.52 -6.75
CA GLU A 60 15.89 -17.15 -7.92
C GLU A 60 16.17 -16.16 -9.07
N GLY A 61 15.84 -14.88 -8.91
CA GLY A 61 16.12 -13.83 -9.90
C GLY A 61 15.05 -13.68 -10.98
N ASN A 62 13.86 -14.26 -10.80
CA ASN A 62 12.76 -14.11 -11.75
C ASN A 62 12.18 -12.67 -11.68
N LEU A 63 12.57 -11.85 -12.66
CA LEU A 63 12.10 -10.47 -12.78
C LEU A 63 10.59 -10.37 -13.05
N SER A 64 9.99 -11.33 -13.74
CA SER A 64 8.55 -11.34 -14.00
C SER A 64 7.75 -11.48 -12.70
N ALA A 65 8.17 -12.40 -11.83
CA ALA A 65 7.59 -12.55 -10.49
C ALA A 65 7.75 -11.25 -9.70
N ALA A 66 8.96 -10.69 -9.64
CA ALA A 66 9.22 -9.43 -8.94
C ALA A 66 8.35 -8.27 -9.40
N LEU A 67 8.20 -8.07 -10.72
CA LEU A 67 7.34 -7.03 -11.28
C LEU A 67 5.89 -7.22 -10.88
N SER A 68 5.36 -8.44 -10.99
CA SER A 68 3.98 -8.75 -10.63
C SER A 68 3.70 -8.48 -9.15
N THR A 69 4.58 -8.93 -8.26
CA THR A 69 4.44 -8.78 -6.80
C THR A 69 4.57 -7.32 -6.38
N VAL A 70 5.57 -6.59 -6.91
CA VAL A 70 5.76 -5.16 -6.62
C VAL A 70 4.60 -4.35 -7.16
N GLY A 71 4.12 -4.66 -8.36
CA GLY A 71 2.94 -4.01 -8.93
C GLY A 71 1.69 -4.23 -8.08
N ALA A 72 1.42 -5.47 -7.66
CA ALA A 72 0.34 -5.81 -6.72
C ALA A 72 0.44 -5.03 -5.40
N MET A 73 1.65 -4.96 -4.82
CA MET A 73 1.94 -4.22 -3.60
C MET A 73 1.69 -2.71 -3.75
N LEU A 74 2.22 -2.10 -4.80
CA LEU A 74 2.06 -0.67 -5.07
C LEU A 74 0.61 -0.33 -5.44
N GLY A 75 -0.07 -1.20 -6.18
CA GLY A 75 -1.48 -1.05 -6.53
C GLY A 75 -2.36 -0.90 -5.30
N LEU A 76 -2.14 -1.69 -4.24
CA LEU A 76 -2.88 -1.54 -2.99
C LEU A 76 -2.41 -0.35 -2.14
N ALA A 77 -1.12 -0.02 -2.17
CA ALA A 77 -0.59 1.09 -1.37
C ALA A 77 -1.22 2.43 -1.74
N VAL A 78 -1.45 2.69 -3.03
CA VAL A 78 -2.04 3.94 -3.55
C VAL A 78 -3.42 4.28 -2.93
N PRO A 79 -4.43 3.39 -2.93
CA PRO A 79 -5.73 3.68 -2.32
C PRO A 79 -5.68 3.71 -0.80
N LEU A 80 -4.79 2.94 -0.16
CA LEU A 80 -4.59 2.97 1.29
C LEU A 80 -4.11 4.36 1.78
N THR A 81 -3.22 5.03 1.03
CA THR A 81 -2.80 6.39 1.38
C THR A 81 -3.92 7.41 1.25
N SER A 82 -4.81 7.23 0.26
CA SER A 82 -6.01 8.06 0.09
C SER A 82 -6.93 7.96 1.31
N VAL A 83 -7.27 6.73 1.73
CA VAL A 83 -8.19 6.47 2.85
C VAL A 83 -7.72 7.07 4.18
N VAL A 84 -6.43 6.94 4.51
CA VAL A 84 -5.85 7.50 5.75
C VAL A 84 -5.84 9.03 5.74
N SER A 85 -5.69 9.64 4.56
CA SER A 85 -5.67 11.10 4.42
C SER A 85 -7.05 11.73 4.59
N MET A 86 -8.12 10.94 4.49
CA MET A 86 -9.49 11.42 4.43
C MET A 86 -10.29 11.22 5.71
N THR A 87 -9.98 10.19 6.51
CA THR A 87 -10.80 9.81 7.68
C THR A 87 -10.04 9.99 9.00
N GLY A 88 -10.72 10.53 10.01
CA GLY A 88 -10.21 10.61 11.38
C GLY A 88 -10.52 9.37 12.23
N PHE A 89 -11.33 8.44 11.69
CA PHE A 89 -11.87 7.30 12.41
C PHE A 89 -11.30 5.97 11.90
N LEU A 90 -10.69 5.21 12.81
CA LEU A 90 -9.97 3.98 12.47
C LEU A 90 -10.87 2.93 11.80
N LEU A 91 -12.13 2.82 12.22
CA LEU A 91 -13.07 1.85 11.65
C LEU A 91 -13.40 2.15 10.19
N GLU A 92 -13.60 3.43 9.83
CA GLU A 92 -13.84 3.83 8.45
C GLU A 92 -12.62 3.52 7.57
N THR A 93 -11.41 3.77 8.11
CA THR A 93 -10.17 3.39 7.44
C THR A 93 -10.13 1.88 7.16
N VAL A 94 -10.48 1.05 8.14
CA VAL A 94 -10.50 -0.42 7.99
C VAL A 94 -11.52 -0.85 6.94
N LEU A 95 -12.74 -0.30 6.96
CA LEU A 95 -13.79 -0.66 6.01
C LEU A 95 -13.37 -0.36 4.56
N TRP A 96 -12.82 0.83 4.31
CA TRP A 96 -12.34 1.19 2.98
C TRP A 96 -11.08 0.40 2.57
N ALA A 97 -10.18 0.10 3.51
CA ALA A 97 -9.01 -0.74 3.23
C ALA A 97 -9.42 -2.17 2.82
N VAL A 98 -10.49 -2.73 3.41
CA VAL A 98 -11.07 -4.01 2.98
C VAL A 98 -11.61 -3.92 1.55
N VAL A 99 -12.37 -2.86 1.22
CA VAL A 99 -12.85 -2.63 -0.15
C VAL A 99 -11.67 -2.52 -1.11
N ALA A 100 -10.62 -1.80 -0.73
CA ALA A 100 -9.44 -1.62 -1.55
C ALA A 100 -8.75 -2.95 -1.86
N LEU A 101 -8.63 -3.81 -0.85
CA LEU A 101 -8.05 -5.14 -0.97
C LEU A 101 -8.88 -6.02 -1.91
N LEU A 102 -10.21 -5.99 -1.80
CA LEU A 102 -11.11 -6.77 -2.67
C LEU A 102 -10.99 -6.35 -4.14
N VAL A 103 -10.99 -5.05 -4.42
CA VAL A 103 -10.81 -4.54 -5.79
C VAL A 103 -9.43 -4.91 -6.32
N GLN A 104 -8.39 -4.86 -5.49
CA GLN A 104 -7.04 -5.23 -5.91
C GLN A 104 -6.92 -6.71 -6.28
N LEU A 105 -7.57 -7.60 -5.52
CA LEU A 105 -7.68 -9.02 -5.88
C LEU A 105 -8.49 -9.20 -7.17
N GLY A 106 -9.59 -8.46 -7.33
CA GLY A 106 -10.37 -8.44 -8.57
C GLY A 106 -9.56 -8.02 -9.79
N ALA A 107 -8.68 -7.03 -9.65
CA ALA A 107 -7.80 -6.57 -10.72
C ALA A 107 -6.83 -7.67 -11.20
N TYR A 108 -6.35 -8.52 -10.29
CA TYR A 108 -5.55 -9.69 -10.68
C TYR A 108 -6.35 -10.70 -11.52
N PHE A 109 -7.60 -10.99 -11.12
CA PHE A 109 -8.46 -11.85 -11.93
C PHE A 109 -8.77 -11.22 -13.29
N ALA A 110 -8.99 -9.91 -13.36
CA ALA A 110 -9.15 -9.20 -14.63
C ALA A 110 -7.89 -9.32 -15.52
N ALA A 111 -6.69 -9.21 -14.94
CA ALA A 111 -5.44 -9.43 -15.67
C ALA A 111 -5.35 -10.84 -16.27
N ARG A 112 -5.80 -11.86 -15.53
CA ARG A 112 -5.86 -13.27 -15.99
C ARG A 112 -6.87 -13.51 -17.11
N LEU A 113 -7.94 -12.73 -17.21
CA LEU A 113 -8.91 -12.87 -18.30
C LEU A 113 -8.33 -12.46 -19.66
N VAL A 114 -7.45 -11.45 -19.66
CA VAL A 114 -6.81 -10.96 -20.89
C VAL A 114 -5.64 -11.84 -21.31
N VAL A 115 -4.84 -12.29 -20.34
CA VAL A 115 -3.66 -13.14 -20.60
C VAL A 115 -3.92 -14.54 -20.05
N LYS A 116 -4.14 -15.50 -20.96
CA LYS A 116 -4.25 -16.92 -20.60
C LYS A 116 -2.95 -17.42 -19.97
N ASP A 117 -3.08 -18.37 -19.04
CA ASP A 117 -1.97 -19.02 -18.32
C ASP A 117 -1.01 -18.04 -17.64
N LEU A 118 -1.52 -16.87 -17.22
CA LEU A 118 -0.71 -15.77 -16.69
C LEU A 118 0.26 -16.20 -15.57
N SER A 119 -0.20 -17.03 -14.63
CA SER A 119 0.67 -17.57 -13.57
C SER A 119 1.84 -18.38 -14.14
N ALA A 120 1.55 -19.30 -15.05
CA ALA A 120 2.60 -20.15 -15.64
C ALA A 120 3.58 -19.32 -16.49
N ARG A 121 3.11 -18.23 -17.11
CA ARG A 121 4.00 -17.29 -17.83
C ARG A 121 4.92 -16.54 -16.87
N ILE A 122 4.42 -16.13 -15.70
CA ILE A 122 5.23 -15.51 -14.63
C ILE A 122 6.26 -16.51 -14.09
N ASP A 123 5.86 -17.76 -13.85
CA ASP A 123 6.77 -18.84 -13.39
C ASP A 123 7.91 -19.09 -14.36
N ARG A 124 7.62 -19.07 -15.68
CA ARG A 124 8.64 -19.16 -16.74
C ARG A 124 9.51 -17.90 -16.91
N GLY A 125 9.26 -16.85 -16.13
CA GLY A 125 10.05 -15.61 -16.20
C GLY A 125 9.70 -14.71 -17.38
N GLU A 126 8.54 -14.88 -18.01
CA GLU A 126 8.12 -14.02 -19.11
C GLU A 126 7.80 -12.61 -18.58
N ILE A 127 8.75 -11.67 -18.72
CA ILE A 127 8.67 -10.32 -18.15
C ILE A 127 7.37 -9.59 -18.52
N ALA A 128 6.89 -9.77 -19.75
CA ALA A 128 5.64 -9.15 -20.21
C ALA A 128 4.42 -9.56 -19.37
N ALA A 129 4.38 -10.79 -18.87
CA ALA A 129 3.30 -11.28 -18.01
C ALA A 129 3.33 -10.57 -16.65
N GLY A 130 4.51 -10.45 -16.04
CA GLY A 130 4.68 -9.74 -14.77
C GLY A 130 4.38 -8.25 -14.88
N LEU A 131 4.86 -7.61 -15.95
CA LEU A 131 4.59 -6.20 -16.25
C LEU A 131 3.11 -5.94 -16.51
N TRP A 132 2.41 -6.87 -17.18
CA TRP A 132 0.96 -6.78 -17.38
C TRP A 132 0.20 -6.78 -16.06
N VAL A 133 0.50 -7.72 -15.16
CA VAL A 133 -0.11 -7.73 -13.82
C VAL A 133 0.19 -6.44 -13.08
N ALA A 134 1.44 -5.98 -13.13
CA ALA A 134 1.84 -4.76 -12.45
C ALA A 134 1.06 -3.54 -12.96
N GLY A 135 0.92 -3.39 -14.27
CA GLY A 135 0.19 -2.30 -14.90
C GLY A 135 -1.30 -2.33 -14.58
N VAL A 136 -1.95 -3.49 -14.69
CA VAL A 136 -3.39 -3.64 -14.35
C VAL A 136 -3.63 -3.33 -12.87
N SER A 137 -2.77 -3.85 -12.00
CA SER A 137 -2.87 -3.65 -10.56
C SER A 137 -2.72 -2.17 -10.18
N LEU A 138 -1.67 -1.51 -10.69
CA LEU A 138 -1.41 -0.10 -10.41
C LEU A 138 -2.52 0.80 -10.96
N THR A 139 -3.02 0.49 -12.16
CA THR A 139 -4.14 1.22 -12.77
C THR A 139 -5.40 1.11 -11.89
N ALA A 140 -5.74 -0.08 -11.42
CA ALA A 140 -6.87 -0.28 -10.51
C ALA A 140 -6.69 0.51 -9.20
N GLY A 141 -5.49 0.46 -8.61
CA GLY A 141 -5.13 1.23 -7.42
C GLY A 141 -5.32 2.74 -7.58
N LEU A 142 -4.83 3.29 -8.69
CA LEU A 142 -4.98 4.72 -9.03
C LEU A 142 -6.45 5.10 -9.21
N LEU A 143 -7.22 4.30 -9.96
CA LEU A 143 -8.64 4.57 -10.21
C LEU A 143 -9.44 4.55 -8.91
N GLN A 144 -9.28 3.50 -8.11
CA GLN A 144 -10.05 3.37 -6.88
C GLN A 144 -9.65 4.41 -5.82
N ALA A 145 -8.38 4.86 -5.79
CA ALA A 145 -7.95 5.92 -4.87
C ALA A 145 -8.69 7.25 -5.09
N VAL A 146 -9.09 7.55 -6.34
CA VAL A 146 -9.86 8.75 -6.70
C VAL A 146 -11.37 8.52 -6.50
N CYS A 147 -11.85 7.29 -6.69
CA CYS A 147 -13.25 6.92 -6.48
C CYS A 147 -13.63 6.75 -5.01
N MET A 148 -12.67 6.40 -4.15
CA MET A 148 -12.89 6.35 -2.70
C MET A 148 -13.10 7.76 -2.17
N LYS A 149 -14.38 8.13 -2.06
CA LYS A 149 -14.85 9.35 -1.41
C LYS A 149 -15.93 8.95 -0.39
N PRO A 150 -15.88 9.47 0.85
CA PRO A 150 -16.97 9.31 1.80
C PRO A 150 -18.24 10.00 1.29
#